data_AF-A0A2L0BC73-F1
#
_entry.id   AF-A0A2L0BC73-F1
#
_cell.length_a   1.000
_cell.length_b   1.000
_cell.length_c   1.000
_cell.angle_alpha   90.00
_cell.angle_beta   90.00
_cell.angle_gamma   90.00
#
_symmetry.space_group_name_H-M   'P 1'
#
loop_
_entity.id
_entity.type
_entity.pdbx_description
1 polymer ?
#
loop_
_entity_poly.entity_id
_entity_poly.type
_entity_poly.pdbx_seq_one_letter_code
_entity_poly.pdbx_strand_id
1 'polypeptide(L)'
;AVGIHGEDIEAAIETYNYLSEKYFTHASPTLFAAATVKAQLSSCFLLAMPEDSIEGIYDCMKQCALISKSAGGIGLHVHNIRAKGTYIGGTNGVSNGLVPMLKVFNNTAQYVDQGGNKRPGAFAIYLEPWHADIIDFLNLRKNTGKEELRARDLFYALWVPDLFMKRVEANENWSLMCPHKCPGLSDCWGEEFEKLYEQYEKEERYVEQIPAEKLWYKIVEAQVETGMPYMLYKDACNRKSNQQNLGTIKSSNLCTEIVEYSSKDEVAVCNLASIAVNMFVNADRTAYDFAKLKEVVKVVTRNLNKVIDVNYYPIPECRNSNMRHRPVGIGVQGLADAYILLRMPFDSDEASLLNIQIFETLYYGALEASCELAEKHGPYSTYEGSPVSKGILQYDMWGRTPTDLWDWTELKAKIAKHGVRNSLLIAPMPTASTAQILGNNESMEPYTSNIYTRRVLSGEFQIVNHHLLKDLTDLGLWDETMKNQLFANYGSIQNIPGIPDNLKEI
;
A
#
# COMPACT_ATOMS: atom_id res chain seq x y z
N ALA A 1 15.76 11.51 -13.75
CA ALA A 1 17.23 11.35 -13.63
C ALA A 1 17.87 12.56 -12.94
N VAL A 2 18.12 13.68 -13.63
CA VAL A 2 18.84 14.84 -13.07
C VAL A 2 18.23 15.36 -11.75
N GLY A 3 16.90 15.47 -11.66
CA GLY A 3 16.23 15.91 -10.44
C GLY A 3 16.43 15.01 -9.20
N ILE A 4 16.88 13.76 -9.38
CA ILE A 4 17.20 12.83 -8.29
C ILE A 4 18.70 12.85 -7.98
N HIS A 5 19.54 12.90 -9.02
CA HIS A 5 20.98 12.70 -8.88
C HIS A 5 21.79 14.00 -8.80
N GLY A 6 21.22 15.13 -9.17
CA GLY A 6 21.90 16.44 -9.15
C GLY A 6 23.17 16.41 -10.01
N GLU A 7 24.30 16.68 -9.37
CA GLU A 7 25.63 16.73 -10.00
C GLU A 7 26.26 15.36 -10.24
N ASP A 8 25.69 14.28 -9.71
CA ASP A 8 26.13 12.90 -9.99
C ASP A 8 25.64 12.45 -11.37
N ILE A 9 26.35 12.90 -12.41
CA ILE A 9 25.98 12.70 -13.82
C ILE A 9 26.04 11.22 -14.21
N GLU A 10 26.98 10.44 -13.68
CA GLU A 10 27.08 9.01 -13.96
C GLU A 10 25.83 8.27 -13.50
N ALA A 11 25.39 8.49 -12.25
CA ALA A 11 24.15 7.90 -11.75
C ALA A 11 22.90 8.45 -12.45
N ALA A 12 22.94 9.71 -12.90
CA ALA A 12 21.86 10.29 -13.71
C ALA A 12 21.71 9.58 -15.06
N ILE A 13 22.83 9.29 -15.74
CA ILE A 13 22.85 8.56 -17.02
C ILE A 13 22.42 7.11 -16.82
N GLU A 14 22.93 6.42 -15.78
CA GLU A 14 22.51 5.05 -15.42
C GLU A 14 20.98 4.99 -15.26
N THR A 15 20.42 5.90 -14.45
CA THR A 15 18.98 5.98 -14.23
C THR A 15 18.21 6.35 -15.49
N TYR A 16 18.73 7.27 -16.32
CA TYR A 16 18.08 7.65 -17.57
C TYR A 16 17.96 6.45 -18.52
N ASN A 17 19.05 5.69 -18.71
CA ASN A 17 19.06 4.54 -19.61
C ASN A 17 17.98 3.53 -19.17
N TYR A 18 17.99 3.12 -17.90
CA TYR A 18 17.00 2.18 -17.38
C TYR A 18 15.55 2.68 -17.44
N LEU A 19 15.30 3.98 -17.21
CA LEU A 19 13.97 4.57 -17.38
C LEU A 19 13.53 4.59 -18.85
N SER A 20 14.43 4.97 -19.77
CA SER A 20 14.14 5.08 -21.21
C SER A 20 13.91 3.71 -21.87
N GLU A 21 14.60 2.69 -21.37
CA GLU A 21 14.44 1.28 -21.78
C GLU A 21 13.32 0.57 -21.02
N LYS A 22 12.59 1.31 -20.15
CA LYS A 22 11.39 0.85 -19.43
C LYS A 22 11.62 -0.27 -18.39
N TYR A 23 12.85 -0.49 -17.92
CA TYR A 23 13.13 -1.50 -16.88
C TYR A 23 12.41 -1.20 -15.56
N PHE A 24 12.23 0.07 -15.23
CA PHE A 24 11.42 0.51 -14.10
C PHE A 24 10.86 1.90 -14.36
N THR A 25 10.01 2.38 -13.46
CA THR A 25 9.61 3.79 -13.42
C THR A 25 9.44 4.25 -11.99
N HIS A 26 9.64 5.56 -11.77
CA HIS A 26 9.30 6.18 -10.50
C HIS A 26 7.80 6.49 -10.44
N ALA A 27 7.24 6.64 -9.23
CA ALA A 27 5.84 6.99 -9.08
C ALA A 27 5.50 8.36 -9.68
N SER A 28 4.22 8.56 -9.99
CA SER A 28 3.72 9.76 -10.68
C SER A 28 4.16 11.09 -10.03
N PRO A 29 4.15 11.27 -8.68
CA PRO A 29 4.64 12.51 -8.07
C PRO A 29 6.11 12.80 -8.40
N THR A 30 6.97 11.78 -8.40
CA THR A 30 8.37 11.94 -8.82
C THR A 30 8.48 12.32 -10.29
N LEU A 31 7.69 11.69 -11.18
CA LEU A 31 7.67 12.03 -12.60
C LEU A 31 7.18 13.46 -12.87
N PHE A 32 6.22 13.95 -12.08
CA PHE A 32 5.66 15.29 -12.23
C PHE A 32 6.56 16.40 -11.66
N ALA A 33 7.24 16.14 -10.55
CA ALA A 33 7.84 17.19 -9.75
C ALA A 33 9.38 17.16 -9.68
N ALA A 34 10.05 16.10 -10.14
CA ALA A 34 11.51 16.07 -10.17
C ALA A 34 12.07 17.24 -10.99
N ALA A 35 13.09 17.92 -10.45
CA ALA A 35 13.69 19.14 -11.02
C ALA A 35 12.75 20.37 -11.13
N THR A 36 11.63 20.40 -10.40
CA THR A 36 10.78 21.59 -10.26
C THR A 36 11.14 22.39 -8.99
N VAL A 37 10.60 23.62 -8.88
CA VAL A 37 10.88 24.55 -7.76
C VAL A 37 10.51 23.96 -6.39
N LYS A 38 9.42 23.20 -6.31
CA LYS A 38 8.98 22.49 -5.10
C LYS A 38 8.81 21.02 -5.43
N ALA A 39 9.94 20.31 -5.47
CA ALA A 39 10.03 18.91 -5.83
C ALA A 39 9.46 17.99 -4.73
N GLN A 40 8.14 17.91 -4.63
CA GLN A 40 7.46 16.90 -3.80
C GLN A 40 7.37 15.61 -4.62
N LEU A 41 8.17 14.61 -4.24
CA LEU A 41 8.42 13.37 -4.99
C LEU A 41 7.76 12.14 -4.37
N SER A 42 7.45 12.20 -3.07
CA SER A 42 6.83 11.10 -2.31
C SER A 42 5.33 10.95 -2.64
N SER A 43 4.77 9.75 -2.51
CA SER A 43 3.39 9.51 -2.97
C SER A 43 2.36 9.39 -1.84
N CYS A 44 2.77 8.82 -0.72
CA CYS A 44 1.85 8.40 0.34
C CYS A 44 2.30 8.94 1.69
N PHE A 45 1.32 9.30 2.51
CA PHE A 45 1.51 9.86 3.85
C PHE A 45 0.62 9.13 4.86
N LEU A 46 1.17 8.79 6.02
CA LEU A 46 0.43 8.13 7.10
C LEU A 46 0.44 9.03 8.34
N LEU A 47 -0.75 9.47 8.74
CA LEU A 47 -0.92 10.42 9.84
C LEU A 47 -1.56 9.73 11.03
N ALA A 48 -1.09 10.15 12.21
CA ALA A 48 -1.80 9.95 13.45
C ALA A 48 -2.73 11.13 13.72
N MET A 49 -3.97 10.84 14.12
CA MET A 49 -4.77 11.85 14.80
C MET A 49 -4.02 12.28 16.08
N PRO A 50 -3.55 13.54 16.20
CA PRO A 50 -2.62 13.94 17.25
C PRO A 50 -3.18 13.76 18.67
N GLU A 51 -4.43 14.20 18.88
CA GLU A 51 -5.08 14.24 20.18
C GLU A 51 -6.61 14.16 20.04
N ASP A 52 -7.27 13.63 21.07
CA ASP A 52 -8.74 13.66 21.22
C ASP A 52 -9.21 15.02 21.77
N SER A 53 -8.96 16.07 20.99
CA SER A 53 -9.27 17.48 21.27
C SER A 53 -9.64 18.22 19.98
N ILE A 54 -10.32 19.37 20.09
CA ILE A 54 -10.64 20.18 18.90
C ILE A 54 -9.34 20.70 18.26
N GLU A 55 -8.38 21.12 19.06
CA GLU A 55 -7.06 21.56 18.63
C GLU A 55 -6.35 20.46 17.84
N GLY A 56 -6.27 19.24 18.39
CA GLY A 56 -5.64 18.10 17.71
C GLY A 56 -6.34 17.73 16.40
N ILE A 57 -7.67 17.73 16.37
CA ILE A 57 -8.47 17.45 15.17
C ILE A 57 -8.21 18.49 14.07
N TYR A 58 -8.19 19.78 14.41
CA TYR A 58 -7.99 20.85 13.43
C TYR A 58 -6.53 20.96 12.97
N ASP A 59 -5.56 20.65 13.83
CA ASP A 59 -4.15 20.51 13.44
C ASP A 59 -3.97 19.35 12.46
N CYS A 60 -4.58 18.19 12.72
CA CYS A 60 -4.60 17.07 11.80
C CYS A 60 -5.21 17.44 10.44
N MET A 61 -6.34 18.14 10.45
CA MET A 61 -7.00 18.60 9.22
C MET A 61 -6.12 19.57 8.42
N LYS A 62 -5.42 20.49 9.10
CA LYS A 62 -4.44 21.38 8.47
C LYS A 62 -3.30 20.59 7.84
N GLN A 63 -2.75 19.59 8.53
CA GLN A 63 -1.72 18.70 7.99
C GLN A 63 -2.24 17.98 6.74
N CYS A 64 -3.44 17.40 6.79
CA CYS A 64 -4.08 16.75 5.64
C CYS A 64 -4.27 17.71 4.44
N ALA A 65 -4.71 18.94 4.69
CA ALA A 65 -4.89 19.93 3.63
C ALA A 65 -3.57 20.33 2.97
N LEU A 66 -2.49 20.50 3.75
CA LEU A 66 -1.17 20.83 3.22
C LEU A 66 -0.57 19.69 2.40
N ILE A 67 -0.77 18.44 2.83
CA ILE A 67 -0.33 17.24 2.10
C ILE A 67 -1.15 17.07 0.82
N SER A 68 -2.48 17.15 0.90
CA SER A 68 -3.37 17.03 -0.25
C SER A 68 -3.07 18.08 -1.31
N LYS A 69 -2.81 19.33 -0.91
CA LYS A 69 -2.38 20.40 -1.82
C LYS A 69 -1.14 20.02 -2.66
N SER A 70 -0.26 19.20 -2.10
CA SER A 70 0.96 18.71 -2.73
C SER A 70 0.81 17.33 -3.37
N ALA A 71 -0.42 16.92 -3.71
CA ALA A 71 -0.74 15.68 -4.42
C ALA A 71 -0.42 14.37 -3.69
N GLY A 72 -0.33 14.40 -2.35
CA GLY A 72 -0.12 13.21 -1.52
C GLY A 72 -1.43 12.48 -1.17
N GLY A 73 -1.44 11.16 -1.34
CA GLY A 73 -2.50 10.30 -0.79
C GLY A 73 -2.31 10.06 0.71
N ILE A 74 -3.40 10.00 1.48
CA ILE A 74 -3.33 9.96 2.95
C ILE A 74 -3.95 8.68 3.50
N GLY A 75 -3.26 8.02 4.43
CA GLY A 75 -3.86 7.15 5.44
C GLY A 75 -3.91 7.88 6.78
N LEU A 76 -5.07 7.92 7.44
CA LEU A 76 -5.27 8.57 8.72
C LEU A 76 -5.95 7.61 9.70
N HIS A 77 -5.29 7.29 10.81
CA HIS A 77 -5.95 6.56 11.89
C HIS A 77 -6.66 7.48 12.87
N VAL A 78 -7.88 7.10 13.26
CA VAL A 78 -8.74 7.89 14.16
C VAL A 78 -9.20 7.13 15.40
N HIS A 79 -8.50 6.03 15.73
CA HIS A 79 -8.82 5.12 16.85
C HIS A 79 -8.96 5.80 18.21
N ASN A 80 -8.25 6.90 18.41
CA ASN A 80 -8.15 7.63 19.67
C ASN A 80 -9.25 8.68 19.89
N ILE A 81 -10.08 8.98 18.89
CA ILE A 81 -11.17 9.96 19.03
C ILE A 81 -12.33 9.35 19.80
N ARG A 82 -12.85 10.06 20.80
CA ARG A 82 -13.95 9.55 21.64
C ARG A 82 -15.23 9.28 20.84
N ALA A 83 -15.86 8.16 21.16
CA ALA A 83 -17.12 7.75 20.54
C ALA A 83 -18.31 8.66 20.90
N LYS A 84 -19.38 8.58 20.12
CA LYS A 84 -20.64 9.30 20.32
C LYS A 84 -21.20 9.09 21.74
N GLY A 85 -21.73 10.15 22.34
CA GLY A 85 -22.31 10.13 23.68
C GLY A 85 -21.30 10.21 24.82
N THR A 86 -19.99 10.21 24.54
CA THR A 86 -18.95 10.37 25.57
C THR A 86 -18.93 11.78 26.14
N TYR A 87 -18.88 11.91 27.46
CA TYR A 87 -18.88 13.20 28.16
C TYR A 87 -17.67 14.08 27.81
N ILE A 88 -17.89 15.40 27.76
CA ILE A 88 -16.85 16.41 27.52
C ILE A 88 -16.82 17.36 28.72
N GLY A 89 -15.81 17.20 29.58
CA GLY A 89 -15.69 17.95 30.83
C GLY A 89 -15.58 19.48 30.65
N GLY A 90 -14.90 19.95 29.61
CA GLY A 90 -14.67 21.38 29.38
C GLY A 90 -15.91 22.17 28.96
N THR A 91 -16.86 21.53 28.27
CA THR A 91 -18.08 22.18 27.75
C THR A 91 -19.37 21.66 28.43
N ASN A 92 -19.24 20.70 29.35
CA ASN A 92 -20.35 20.01 30.00
C ASN A 92 -21.34 19.39 28.99
N GLY A 93 -20.83 18.96 27.84
CA GLY A 93 -21.61 18.37 26.74
C GLY A 93 -21.27 16.90 26.49
N VAL A 94 -21.78 16.35 25.40
CA VAL A 94 -21.45 15.00 24.92
C VAL A 94 -20.88 15.05 23.51
N SER A 95 -19.97 14.14 23.19
CA SER A 95 -19.39 14.00 21.86
C SER A 95 -20.43 13.54 20.86
N ASN A 96 -20.36 14.08 19.63
CA ASN A 96 -21.15 13.61 18.51
C ASN A 96 -20.51 12.41 17.77
N GLY A 97 -19.33 11.97 18.22
CA GLY A 97 -18.60 10.82 17.68
C GLY A 97 -17.85 11.09 16.38
N LEU A 98 -17.44 10.01 15.70
CA LEU A 98 -16.61 10.07 14.49
C LEU A 98 -17.33 10.66 13.28
N VAL A 99 -18.64 10.39 13.10
CA VAL A 99 -19.35 10.73 11.86
C VAL A 99 -19.28 12.23 11.52
N PRO A 100 -19.60 13.17 12.44
CA PRO A 100 -19.54 14.59 12.11
C PRO A 100 -18.11 15.08 11.89
N MET A 101 -17.13 14.53 12.62
CA MET A 101 -15.72 14.85 12.41
C MET A 101 -15.28 14.45 11.00
N LEU A 102 -15.55 13.21 10.60
CA LEU A 102 -15.19 12.69 9.28
C LEU A 102 -15.91 13.43 8.15
N LYS A 103 -17.10 13.97 8.39
CA LYS A 103 -17.77 14.84 7.42
C LYS A 103 -17.00 16.14 7.15
N VAL A 104 -16.30 16.69 8.16
CA VAL A 104 -15.40 17.83 7.95
C VAL A 104 -14.21 17.42 7.09
N PHE A 105 -13.55 16.29 7.39
CA PHE A 105 -12.46 15.76 6.56
C PHE A 105 -12.90 15.48 5.12
N ASN A 106 -14.11 14.96 4.91
CA ASN A 106 -14.69 14.74 3.58
C ASN A 106 -14.76 16.04 2.78
N ASN A 107 -15.31 17.10 3.38
CA ASN A 107 -15.42 18.40 2.72
C ASN A 107 -14.04 19.02 2.45
N THR A 108 -13.06 18.79 3.33
CA THR A 108 -11.66 19.20 3.08
C THR A 108 -11.04 18.45 1.91
N ALA A 109 -11.28 17.14 1.79
CA ALA A 109 -10.78 16.33 0.67
C ALA A 109 -11.35 16.82 -0.68
N GLN A 110 -12.63 17.20 -0.70
CA GLN A 110 -13.27 17.80 -1.88
C GLN A 110 -12.74 19.21 -2.19
N TYR A 111 -12.51 20.03 -1.16
CA TYR A 111 -12.06 21.41 -1.34
C TYR A 111 -10.61 21.48 -1.85
N VAL A 112 -9.72 20.62 -1.35
CA VAL A 112 -8.30 20.60 -1.70
C VAL A 112 -8.02 19.55 -2.79
N ASP A 113 -8.46 19.87 -4.00
CA ASP A 113 -8.42 19.01 -5.21
C ASP A 113 -7.08 18.99 -5.98
N GLN A 114 -5.98 19.21 -5.26
CA GLN A 114 -4.62 19.20 -5.81
C GLN A 114 -4.35 20.25 -6.90
N GLY A 115 -5.06 21.39 -6.85
CA GLY A 115 -4.74 22.58 -7.65
C GLY A 115 -5.41 22.63 -9.02
N GLY A 116 -6.73 22.42 -9.06
CA GLY A 116 -7.53 22.52 -10.29
C GLY A 116 -7.85 21.16 -10.91
N ASN A 117 -8.26 20.21 -10.06
CA ASN A 117 -8.74 18.88 -10.43
C ASN A 117 -7.74 17.98 -11.18
N LYS A 118 -6.43 18.16 -10.93
CA LYS A 118 -5.41 17.23 -11.45
C LYS A 118 -5.59 15.82 -10.88
N ARG A 119 -6.07 15.72 -9.62
CA ARG A 119 -6.50 14.50 -8.95
C ARG A 119 -7.30 14.88 -7.69
N PRO A 120 -8.45 14.28 -7.40
CA PRO A 120 -9.18 14.56 -6.15
C PRO A 120 -8.32 14.23 -4.91
N GLY A 121 -8.48 14.99 -3.82
CA GLY A 121 -7.90 14.62 -2.52
C GLY A 121 -8.47 13.28 -2.06
N ALA A 122 -7.60 12.35 -1.62
CA ALA A 122 -8.00 10.98 -1.29
C ALA A 122 -7.41 10.57 0.06
N PHE A 123 -8.29 10.41 1.05
CA PHE A 123 -7.92 10.02 2.41
C PHE A 123 -8.57 8.68 2.74
N ALA A 124 -7.77 7.70 3.18
CA ALA A 124 -8.25 6.47 3.79
C ALA A 124 -8.25 6.61 5.30
N ILE A 125 -9.43 6.45 5.90
CA ILE A 125 -9.61 6.50 7.35
C ILE A 125 -9.50 5.09 7.90
N TYR A 126 -8.61 4.90 8.86
CA TYR A 126 -8.37 3.63 9.55
C TYR A 126 -9.05 3.63 10.91
N LEU A 127 -9.82 2.57 11.18
CA LEU A 127 -10.50 2.35 12.46
C LEU A 127 -10.36 0.89 12.94
N GLU A 128 -10.07 0.69 14.22
CA GLU A 128 -10.11 -0.65 14.82
C GLU A 128 -11.57 -1.07 15.13
N PRO A 129 -11.94 -2.35 14.90
CA PRO A 129 -13.34 -2.80 14.97
C PRO A 129 -13.94 -2.83 16.38
N TRP A 130 -13.15 -2.59 17.44
CA TRP A 130 -13.68 -2.40 18.79
C TRP A 130 -14.26 -1.01 19.02
N HIS A 131 -14.01 -0.02 18.15
CA HIS A 131 -14.45 1.34 18.37
C HIS A 131 -15.99 1.45 18.39
N ALA A 132 -16.57 2.14 19.37
CA ALA A 132 -18.03 2.14 19.53
C ALA A 132 -18.84 2.78 18.39
N ASP A 133 -18.22 3.64 17.58
CA ASP A 133 -18.84 4.20 16.36
C ASP A 133 -18.65 3.31 15.10
N ILE A 134 -18.15 2.07 15.23
CA ILE A 134 -17.78 1.21 14.09
C ILE A 134 -18.94 0.94 13.12
N ILE A 135 -20.16 0.74 13.63
CA ILE A 135 -21.33 0.47 12.78
C ILE A 135 -21.66 1.69 11.92
N ASP A 136 -21.62 2.89 12.50
CA ASP A 136 -21.86 4.13 11.76
C ASP A 136 -20.73 4.41 10.77
N PHE A 137 -19.49 4.10 11.14
CA PHE A 137 -18.31 4.19 10.26
C PHE A 137 -18.47 3.35 8.99
N LEU A 138 -18.93 2.09 9.11
CA LEU A 138 -19.20 1.20 7.97
C LEU A 138 -20.28 1.73 7.02
N ASN A 139 -21.15 2.63 7.49
CA ASN A 139 -22.24 3.19 6.70
C ASN A 139 -21.86 4.47 5.94
N LEU A 140 -20.69 5.07 6.21
CA LEU A 140 -20.34 6.40 5.72
C LEU A 140 -20.24 6.52 4.19
N ARG A 141 -19.86 5.44 3.50
CA ARG A 141 -19.72 5.40 2.04
C ARG A 141 -20.97 4.87 1.31
N LYS A 142 -21.97 4.35 2.04
CA LYS A 142 -23.18 3.78 1.42
C LYS A 142 -23.92 4.84 0.62
N ASN A 143 -24.44 4.47 -0.54
CA ASN A 143 -25.20 5.38 -1.41
C ASN A 143 -26.54 5.78 -0.78
N THR A 144 -27.20 4.85 -0.10
CA THR A 144 -28.50 5.03 0.54
C THR A 144 -28.36 5.61 1.96
N GLY A 145 -29.44 6.18 2.48
CA GLY A 145 -29.55 6.73 3.85
C GLY A 145 -29.38 8.25 3.93
N LYS A 146 -29.30 8.77 5.16
CA LYS A 146 -29.29 10.21 5.47
C LYS A 146 -27.96 10.87 5.11
N GLU A 147 -27.98 11.95 4.33
CA GLU A 147 -26.78 12.63 3.82
C GLU A 147 -25.92 13.23 4.94
N GLU A 148 -26.52 13.68 6.04
CA GLU A 148 -25.83 14.12 7.25
C GLU A 148 -24.95 13.04 7.89
N LEU A 149 -25.19 11.76 7.59
CA LEU A 149 -24.44 10.61 8.08
C LEU A 149 -23.56 9.97 6.99
N ARG A 150 -23.16 10.74 5.97
CA ARG A 150 -22.36 10.25 4.85
C ARG A 150 -21.12 11.11 4.61
N ALA A 151 -20.08 10.45 4.13
CA ALA A 151 -18.80 11.03 3.75
C ALA A 151 -18.18 10.14 2.64
N ARG A 152 -18.68 10.28 1.41
CA ARG A 152 -18.41 9.33 0.32
C ARG A 152 -17.08 9.56 -0.40
N ASP A 153 -16.48 10.74 -0.24
CA ASP A 153 -15.20 11.09 -0.86
C ASP A 153 -14.01 10.54 -0.06
N LEU A 154 -14.25 10.10 1.18
CA LEU A 154 -13.28 9.37 1.99
C LEU A 154 -13.31 7.87 1.69
N PHE A 155 -12.15 7.24 1.81
CA PHE A 155 -11.96 5.80 1.79
C PHE A 155 -11.95 5.29 3.23
N TYR A 156 -12.33 4.03 3.43
CA TYR A 156 -12.50 3.45 4.75
C TYR A 156 -11.73 2.14 4.85
N ALA A 157 -11.05 1.93 5.97
CA ALA A 157 -10.21 0.77 6.22
C ALA A 157 -10.38 0.30 7.66
N LEU A 158 -10.39 -1.02 7.85
CA LEU A 158 -10.35 -1.64 9.16
C LEU A 158 -8.93 -2.06 9.52
N TRP A 159 -8.53 -1.74 10.74
CA TRP A 159 -7.28 -2.15 11.36
C TRP A 159 -7.59 -3.26 12.37
N VAL A 160 -7.63 -4.49 11.90
CA VAL A 160 -8.29 -5.62 12.55
C VAL A 160 -7.32 -6.39 13.46
N PRO A 161 -7.57 -6.48 14.78
CA PRO A 161 -6.81 -7.37 15.66
C PRO A 161 -7.20 -8.84 15.43
N ASP A 162 -6.25 -9.76 15.64
CA ASP A 162 -6.43 -11.21 15.53
C ASP A 162 -7.61 -11.66 16.43
N LEU A 163 -7.76 -11.04 17.62
CA LEU A 163 -8.86 -11.33 18.56
C LEU A 163 -10.25 -11.18 17.94
N PHE A 164 -10.47 -10.16 17.12
CA PHE A 164 -11.78 -9.97 16.48
C PHE A 164 -12.11 -11.17 15.58
N MET A 165 -11.13 -11.63 14.78
CA MET A 165 -11.30 -12.78 13.90
C MET A 165 -11.53 -14.07 14.69
N LYS A 166 -10.77 -14.29 15.79
CA LYS A 166 -10.98 -15.41 16.71
C LYS A 166 -12.41 -15.43 17.27
N ARG A 167 -12.93 -14.27 17.68
CA ARG A 167 -14.28 -14.15 18.25
C ARG A 167 -15.39 -14.33 17.22
N VAL A 168 -15.16 -13.90 15.97
CA VAL A 168 -16.08 -14.20 14.85
C VAL A 168 -16.13 -15.70 14.59
N GLU A 169 -14.99 -16.37 14.51
CA GLU A 169 -14.91 -17.82 14.28
C GLU A 169 -15.54 -18.64 15.41
N ALA A 170 -15.34 -18.21 16.66
CA ALA A 170 -15.87 -18.88 17.85
C ALA A 170 -17.33 -18.50 18.18
N ASN A 171 -17.98 -17.63 17.39
CA ASN A 171 -19.32 -17.07 17.67
C ASN A 171 -19.44 -16.44 19.07
N GLU A 172 -18.40 -15.73 19.50
CA GLU A 172 -18.34 -15.07 20.80
C GLU A 172 -18.87 -13.62 20.74
N ASN A 173 -19.01 -12.99 21.90
CA ASN A 173 -19.37 -11.58 21.99
C ASN A 173 -18.14 -10.68 21.73
N TRP A 174 -18.41 -9.53 21.13
CA TRP A 174 -17.48 -8.46 20.87
C TRP A 174 -17.93 -7.18 21.58
N SER A 175 -17.05 -6.61 22.39
CA SER A 175 -17.27 -5.37 23.11
C SER A 175 -16.88 -4.14 22.30
N LEU A 176 -17.83 -3.24 22.14
CA LEU A 176 -17.65 -1.94 21.53
C LEU A 176 -17.26 -0.91 22.60
N MET A 177 -16.10 -0.29 22.45
CA MET A 177 -15.45 0.55 23.46
C MET A 177 -15.20 1.98 22.95
N CYS A 178 -15.22 2.94 23.87
CA CYS A 178 -14.77 4.31 23.61
C CYS A 178 -13.29 4.44 24.05
N PRO A 179 -12.39 4.98 23.23
CA PRO A 179 -10.96 5.11 23.60
C PRO A 179 -10.75 5.99 24.85
N HIS A 180 -11.65 6.94 25.12
CA HIS A 180 -11.60 7.74 26.35
C HIS A 180 -11.87 6.88 27.60
N LYS A 181 -12.77 5.89 27.50
CA LYS A 181 -13.06 4.95 28.59
C LYS A 181 -12.09 3.79 28.64
N CYS A 182 -11.50 3.41 27.51
CA CYS A 182 -10.63 2.23 27.35
C CYS A 182 -9.33 2.63 26.63
N PRO A 183 -8.47 3.46 27.27
CA PRO A 183 -7.27 3.98 26.62
C PRO A 183 -6.23 2.89 26.36
N GLY A 184 -5.35 3.12 25.38
CA GLY A 184 -4.19 2.26 25.10
C GLY A 184 -4.45 1.07 24.18
N LEU A 185 -5.71 0.75 23.84
CA LEU A 185 -6.02 -0.36 22.91
C LEU A 185 -5.35 -0.21 21.53
N SER A 186 -5.26 1.02 21.02
CA SER A 186 -4.55 1.30 19.76
C SER A 186 -3.03 1.37 19.90
N ASP A 187 -2.50 1.34 21.12
CA ASP A 187 -1.08 1.48 21.42
C ASP A 187 -0.40 0.15 21.76
N CYS A 188 -1.15 -0.95 21.79
CA CYS A 188 -0.64 -2.32 21.91
C CYS A 188 -1.22 -3.23 20.81
N TRP A 189 -0.63 -4.42 20.64
CA TRP A 189 -1.04 -5.41 19.65
C TRP A 189 -0.80 -6.84 20.15
N GLY A 190 -1.35 -7.83 19.46
CA GLY A 190 -1.21 -9.25 19.80
C GLY A 190 -1.69 -9.57 21.21
N GLU A 191 -0.91 -10.36 21.96
CA GLU A 191 -1.29 -10.79 23.32
C GLU A 191 -1.47 -9.64 24.31
N GLU A 192 -0.73 -8.53 24.14
CA GLU A 192 -0.87 -7.36 25.02
C GLU A 192 -2.22 -6.66 24.78
N PHE A 193 -2.64 -6.57 23.52
CA PHE A 193 -3.97 -6.10 23.16
C PHE A 193 -5.07 -7.01 23.71
N GLU A 194 -4.91 -8.33 23.53
CA GLU A 194 -5.89 -9.31 24.02
C GLU A 194 -6.11 -9.18 25.53
N LYS A 195 -5.02 -9.14 26.31
CA LYS A 195 -5.08 -8.99 27.77
C LYS A 195 -5.75 -7.69 28.19
N LEU A 196 -5.39 -6.56 27.56
CA LEU A 196 -5.94 -5.25 27.90
C LEU A 196 -7.42 -5.15 27.53
N TYR A 197 -7.79 -5.64 26.36
CA TYR A 197 -9.18 -5.66 25.89
C TYR A 197 -10.06 -6.48 26.83
N GLU A 198 -9.67 -7.72 27.14
CA GLU A 198 -10.41 -8.60 28.05
C GLU A 198 -10.46 -8.06 29.49
N GLN A 199 -9.43 -7.34 29.93
CA GLN A 199 -9.48 -6.63 31.21
C GLN A 199 -10.59 -5.58 31.20
N TYR A 200 -10.70 -4.76 30.16
CA TYR A 200 -11.77 -3.77 30.04
C TYR A 200 -13.16 -4.41 29.90
N GLU A 201 -13.27 -5.59 29.30
CA GLU A 201 -14.51 -6.38 29.32
C GLU A 201 -14.90 -6.79 30.74
N LYS A 202 -13.95 -7.31 31.54
CA LYS A 202 -14.20 -7.70 32.95
C LYS A 202 -14.54 -6.52 33.86
N GLU A 203 -14.01 -5.35 33.55
CA GLU A 203 -14.31 -4.09 34.25
C GLU A 203 -15.61 -3.43 33.76
N GLU A 204 -16.32 -4.03 32.79
CA GLU A 204 -17.56 -3.52 32.20
C GLU A 204 -17.42 -2.09 31.62
N ARG A 205 -16.24 -1.76 31.07
CA ARG A 205 -15.94 -0.42 30.53
C ARG A 205 -16.40 -0.19 29.09
N TYR A 206 -17.02 -1.20 28.48
CA TYR A 206 -17.57 -1.13 27.14
C TYR A 206 -18.84 -0.25 27.08
N VAL A 207 -19.16 0.22 25.89
CA VAL A 207 -20.40 0.96 25.59
C VAL A 207 -21.53 -0.01 25.27
N GLU A 208 -21.24 -1.04 24.48
CA GLU A 208 -22.18 -2.09 24.07
C GLU A 208 -21.42 -3.40 23.85
N GLN A 209 -22.07 -4.54 24.06
CA GLN A 209 -21.60 -5.85 23.63
C GLN A 209 -22.55 -6.42 22.58
N ILE A 210 -21.98 -6.90 21.47
CA ILE A 210 -22.73 -7.50 20.35
C ILE A 210 -22.11 -8.84 19.98
N PRO A 211 -22.86 -9.78 19.37
CA PRO A 211 -22.23 -10.95 18.75
C PRO A 211 -21.19 -10.51 17.71
N ALA A 212 -19.98 -11.07 17.74
CA ALA A 212 -18.91 -10.72 16.81
C ALA A 212 -19.35 -10.94 15.34
N GLU A 213 -20.07 -12.04 15.09
CA GLU A 213 -20.67 -12.38 13.80
C GLU A 213 -21.58 -11.25 13.26
N LYS A 214 -22.32 -10.55 14.13
CA LYS A 214 -23.19 -9.43 13.72
C LYS A 214 -22.37 -8.27 13.15
N LEU A 215 -21.23 -7.94 13.75
CA LEU A 215 -20.32 -6.94 13.21
C LEU A 215 -19.70 -7.43 11.89
N TRP A 216 -19.30 -8.70 11.83
CA TRP A 216 -18.79 -9.31 10.61
C TRP A 216 -19.76 -9.20 9.43
N TYR A 217 -21.04 -9.54 9.62
CA TYR A 217 -22.07 -9.35 8.58
C TYR A 217 -22.17 -7.90 8.12
N LYS A 218 -22.05 -6.92 9.02
CA LYS A 218 -22.07 -5.50 8.64
C LYS A 218 -20.85 -5.07 7.84
N ILE A 219 -19.69 -5.65 8.11
CA ILE A 219 -18.48 -5.43 7.31
C ILE A 219 -18.67 -5.97 5.90
N VAL A 220 -19.14 -7.23 5.77
CA VAL A 220 -19.39 -7.86 4.47
C VAL A 220 -20.48 -7.13 3.69
N GLU A 221 -21.58 -6.72 4.35
CA GLU A 221 -22.65 -5.92 3.73
C GLU A 221 -22.10 -4.62 3.13
N ALA A 222 -21.25 -3.89 3.87
CA ALA A 222 -20.63 -2.67 3.37
C ALA A 222 -19.69 -2.94 2.17
N GLN A 223 -18.92 -4.03 2.21
CA GLN A 223 -18.00 -4.41 1.13
C GLN A 223 -18.74 -4.78 -0.14
N VAL A 224 -19.83 -5.54 -0.05
CA VAL A 224 -20.67 -5.89 -1.19
C VAL A 224 -21.28 -4.63 -1.83
N GLU A 225 -21.73 -3.68 -1.01
CA GLU A 225 -22.36 -2.45 -1.53
C GLU A 225 -21.37 -1.45 -2.12
N THR A 226 -20.15 -1.36 -1.57
CA THR A 226 -19.26 -0.21 -1.81
C THR A 226 -17.82 -0.57 -2.20
N GLY A 227 -17.44 -1.84 -2.12
CA GLY A 227 -16.03 -2.30 -2.22
C GLY A 227 -15.17 -1.95 -1.01
N MET A 228 -15.76 -1.39 0.06
CA MET A 228 -15.09 -0.89 1.27
C MET A 228 -15.81 -1.42 2.53
N PRO A 229 -15.16 -1.51 3.69
CA PRO A 229 -13.79 -1.05 3.97
C PRO A 229 -12.71 -2.01 3.48
N TYR A 230 -11.50 -1.46 3.30
CA TYR A 230 -10.27 -2.26 3.20
C TYR A 230 -10.08 -3.09 4.46
N MET A 231 -9.42 -4.24 4.33
CA MET A 231 -9.13 -5.16 5.45
C MET A 231 -7.63 -5.27 5.66
N LEU A 232 -7.16 -4.83 6.82
CA LEU A 232 -5.76 -4.97 7.22
C LEU A 232 -5.68 -5.58 8.62
N TYR A 233 -4.75 -6.53 8.79
CA TYR A 233 -4.60 -7.28 10.04
C TYR A 233 -3.51 -6.64 10.91
N LYS A 234 -3.93 -5.86 11.90
CA LYS A 234 -3.09 -5.08 12.83
C LYS A 234 -1.94 -5.90 13.38
N ASP A 235 -2.23 -7.08 13.90
CA ASP A 235 -1.25 -7.90 14.60
C ASP A 235 -0.24 -8.50 13.63
N ALA A 236 -0.67 -8.91 12.44
CA ALA A 236 0.24 -9.35 11.38
C ALA A 236 1.17 -8.22 10.92
N CYS A 237 0.63 -7.01 10.73
CA CYS A 237 1.38 -5.82 10.37
C CYS A 237 2.44 -5.45 11.41
N ASN A 238 2.08 -5.45 12.70
CA ASN A 238 2.99 -5.10 13.78
C ASN A 238 4.05 -6.19 14.03
N ARG A 239 3.63 -7.46 14.11
CA ARG A 239 4.51 -8.61 14.35
C ARG A 239 5.62 -8.76 13.30
N LYS A 240 5.31 -8.38 12.06
CA LYS A 240 6.15 -8.62 10.88
C LYS A 240 6.67 -7.32 10.25
N SER A 241 6.81 -6.27 11.05
CA SER A 241 7.43 -5.02 10.64
C SER A 241 8.85 -4.91 11.19
N ASN A 242 9.78 -4.46 10.35
CA ASN A 242 11.11 -4.05 10.82
C ASN A 242 11.05 -2.76 11.65
N GLN A 243 9.95 -2.00 11.60
CA GLN A 243 9.72 -0.81 12.41
C GLN A 243 9.03 -1.11 13.76
N GLN A 244 8.84 -2.38 14.14
CA GLN A 244 8.19 -2.73 15.41
C GLN A 244 8.94 -2.19 16.65
N ASN A 245 10.22 -1.82 16.50
CA ASN A 245 11.00 -1.18 17.55
C ASN A 245 10.59 0.28 17.84
N LEU A 246 9.79 0.91 16.98
CA LEU A 246 9.34 2.30 17.13
C LEU A 246 8.09 2.42 18.00
N GLY A 247 7.32 1.33 18.11
CA GLY A 247 6.02 1.28 18.79
C GLY A 247 4.96 0.65 17.90
N THR A 248 3.72 0.64 18.39
CA THR A 248 2.58 0.07 17.65
C THR A 248 2.23 0.92 16.43
N ILE A 249 2.28 0.30 15.25
CA ILE A 249 1.81 0.82 13.98
C ILE A 249 0.28 0.77 13.95
N LYS A 250 -0.33 1.89 13.58
CA LYS A 250 -1.77 2.14 13.77
C LYS A 250 -2.57 2.21 12.46
N SER A 251 -1.92 2.23 11.31
CA SER A 251 -2.59 2.26 10.01
C SER A 251 -1.65 1.82 8.89
N SER A 252 -2.24 1.67 7.71
CA SER A 252 -1.51 1.74 6.45
C SER A 252 -1.80 3.08 5.74
N ASN A 253 -1.33 3.26 4.52
CA ASN A 253 -1.62 4.40 3.65
C ASN A 253 -2.96 4.27 2.89
N LEU A 254 -3.20 5.17 1.92
CA LEU A 254 -4.37 5.16 1.03
C LEU A 254 -4.60 3.84 0.27
N CYS A 255 -3.51 3.18 -0.16
CA CYS A 255 -3.57 2.02 -1.06
C CYS A 255 -3.22 0.68 -0.39
N THR A 256 -3.11 0.67 0.95
CA THR A 256 -2.95 -0.52 1.81
C THR A 256 -1.61 -1.26 1.74
N GLU A 257 -0.63 -0.78 0.97
CA GLU A 257 0.67 -1.41 0.80
C GLU A 257 1.75 -0.93 1.79
N ILE A 258 1.59 0.27 2.36
CA ILE A 258 2.59 0.88 3.25
C ILE A 258 2.21 0.71 4.71
N VAL A 259 3.02 -0.04 5.45
CA VAL A 259 2.87 -0.24 6.89
C VAL A 259 4.05 0.41 7.60
N GLU A 260 3.90 1.71 7.90
CA GLU A 260 4.92 2.53 8.56
C GLU A 260 4.39 3.12 9.86
N TYR A 261 5.29 3.31 10.83
CA TYR A 261 4.98 3.96 12.10
C TYR A 261 4.61 5.43 11.91
N SER A 262 3.55 5.86 12.60
CA SER A 262 3.12 7.26 12.68
C SER A 262 2.78 7.64 14.12
N SER A 263 3.02 8.90 14.46
CA SER A 263 2.73 9.47 15.78
C SER A 263 2.39 10.95 15.65
N LYS A 264 2.15 11.63 16.79
CA LYS A 264 1.90 13.07 16.82
C LYS A 264 3.01 13.89 16.14
N ASP A 265 4.27 13.46 16.29
CA ASP A 265 5.46 14.19 15.80
C ASP A 265 6.06 13.59 14.52
N GLU A 266 5.49 12.49 14.03
CA GLU A 266 5.99 11.75 12.87
C GLU A 266 4.84 11.38 11.94
N VAL A 267 4.83 11.99 10.76
CA VAL A 267 3.96 11.60 9.65
C VAL A 267 4.78 10.76 8.70
N ALA A 268 4.44 9.49 8.56
CA ALA A 268 5.21 8.57 7.74
C ALA A 268 5.08 8.94 6.25
N VAL A 269 6.13 8.67 5.46
CA VAL A 269 6.23 9.12 4.07
C VAL A 269 6.83 8.01 3.24
N CYS A 270 6.12 7.62 2.18
CA CYS A 270 6.65 6.61 1.28
C CYS A 270 7.10 7.17 -0.09
N ASN A 271 8.30 6.74 -0.49
CA ASN A 271 8.91 7.01 -1.78
C ASN A 271 8.81 5.76 -2.65
N LEU A 272 8.14 5.86 -3.79
CA LEU A 272 7.67 4.70 -4.55
C LEU A 272 8.29 4.62 -5.95
N ALA A 273 8.64 3.41 -6.35
CA ALA A 273 8.98 3.06 -7.73
C ALA A 273 8.54 1.62 -8.03
N SER A 274 8.24 1.34 -9.29
CA SER A 274 7.78 0.02 -9.74
C SER A 274 8.68 -0.52 -10.85
N ILE A 275 9.12 -1.76 -10.68
CA ILE A 275 9.96 -2.49 -11.66
C ILE A 275 9.05 -3.22 -12.66
N ALA A 276 9.37 -3.09 -13.95
CA ALA A 276 8.64 -3.78 -15.03
C ALA A 276 9.17 -5.21 -15.16
N VAL A 277 8.57 -6.16 -14.45
CA VAL A 277 9.11 -7.53 -14.32
C VAL A 277 9.09 -8.32 -15.64
N ASN A 278 8.23 -7.93 -16.58
CA ASN A 278 8.21 -8.47 -17.93
C ASN A 278 9.50 -8.18 -18.74
N MET A 279 10.26 -7.16 -18.38
CA MET A 279 11.49 -6.77 -19.10
C MET A 279 12.67 -7.72 -18.86
N PHE A 280 12.57 -8.64 -17.89
CA PHE A 280 13.61 -9.60 -17.55
C PHE A 280 13.37 -10.99 -18.15
N VAL A 281 12.34 -11.14 -18.99
CA VAL A 281 12.17 -12.33 -19.82
C VAL A 281 13.12 -12.23 -21.02
N ASN A 282 13.95 -13.25 -21.24
CA ASN A 282 14.91 -13.27 -22.33
C ASN A 282 14.22 -13.18 -23.71
N ALA A 283 14.96 -12.73 -24.73
CA ALA A 283 14.41 -12.49 -26.07
C ALA A 283 13.76 -13.74 -26.71
N ASP A 284 14.27 -14.93 -26.40
CA ASP A 284 13.73 -16.22 -26.86
C ASP A 284 12.55 -16.75 -26.00
N ARG A 285 12.21 -16.04 -24.91
CA ARG A 285 11.14 -16.35 -23.96
C ARG A 285 11.30 -17.69 -23.24
N THR A 286 12.53 -18.17 -23.09
CA THR A 286 12.80 -19.47 -22.44
C THR A 286 13.27 -19.36 -21.00
N ALA A 287 13.73 -18.19 -20.56
CA ALA A 287 14.31 -17.98 -19.25
C ALA A 287 14.08 -16.56 -18.72
N TYR A 288 14.27 -16.41 -17.41
CA TYR A 288 14.12 -15.16 -16.67
C TYR A 288 15.46 -14.71 -16.07
N ASP A 289 15.88 -13.47 -16.31
CA ASP A 289 17.17 -12.94 -15.89
C ASP A 289 17.13 -12.31 -14.49
N PHE A 290 17.29 -13.15 -13.47
CA PHE A 290 17.35 -12.72 -12.07
C PHE A 290 18.57 -11.86 -11.75
N ALA A 291 19.69 -12.03 -12.46
CA ALA A 291 20.89 -11.23 -12.24
C ALA A 291 20.67 -9.78 -12.67
N LYS A 292 20.04 -9.59 -13.83
CA LYS A 292 19.65 -8.26 -14.32
C LYS A 292 18.57 -7.63 -13.45
N LEU A 293 17.60 -8.42 -12.98
CA LEU A 293 16.59 -7.94 -12.02
C LEU A 293 17.26 -7.39 -10.76
N LYS A 294 18.17 -8.16 -10.14
CA LYS A 294 18.93 -7.73 -8.96
C LYS A 294 19.69 -6.42 -9.24
N GLU A 295 20.36 -6.31 -10.39
CA GLU A 295 21.08 -5.09 -10.78
C GLU A 295 20.18 -3.86 -10.79
N VAL A 296 19.03 -3.94 -11.49
CA VAL A 296 18.06 -2.84 -11.60
C VAL A 296 17.46 -2.49 -10.24
N VAL A 297 17.14 -3.48 -9.40
CA VAL A 297 16.63 -3.26 -8.04
C VAL A 297 17.60 -2.43 -7.21
N LYS A 298 18.90 -2.71 -7.31
CA LYS A 298 19.93 -1.93 -6.59
C LYS A 298 19.94 -0.48 -7.05
N VAL A 299 19.79 -0.22 -8.36
CA VAL A 299 19.67 1.14 -8.90
C VAL A 299 18.44 1.84 -8.32
N VAL A 300 17.27 1.19 -8.37
CA VAL A 300 16.02 1.74 -7.84
C VAL A 300 16.15 2.06 -6.35
N THR A 301 16.77 1.18 -5.57
CA THR A 301 17.01 1.39 -4.12
C THR A 301 17.86 2.63 -3.87
N ARG A 302 18.96 2.82 -4.63
CA ARG A 302 19.80 4.01 -4.52
C ARG A 302 19.04 5.28 -4.91
N ASN A 303 18.22 5.20 -5.96
CA ASN A 303 17.41 6.33 -6.43
C ASN A 303 16.41 6.77 -5.36
N LEU A 304 15.65 5.82 -4.81
CA LEU A 304 14.67 6.11 -3.76
C LEU A 304 15.34 6.64 -2.48
N ASN A 305 16.52 6.13 -2.12
CA ASN A 305 17.27 6.68 -1.01
C ASN A 305 17.71 8.14 -1.24
N LYS A 306 18.10 8.51 -2.48
CA LYS A 306 18.39 9.91 -2.85
C LYS A 306 17.14 10.78 -2.84
N VAL A 307 16.00 10.24 -3.28
CA VAL A 307 14.69 10.92 -3.24
C VAL A 307 14.37 11.42 -1.83
N ILE A 308 14.64 10.64 -0.78
CA ILE A 308 14.44 11.06 0.62
C ILE A 308 15.13 12.40 0.92
N ASP A 309 16.36 12.59 0.44
CA ASP A 309 17.17 13.76 0.76
C ASP A 309 16.80 14.99 -0.07
N VAL A 310 16.39 14.80 -1.33
CA VAL A 310 16.04 15.90 -2.25
C VAL A 310 14.56 16.31 -2.17
N ASN A 311 13.71 15.50 -1.54
CA ASN A 311 12.27 15.72 -1.48
C ASN A 311 11.91 17.01 -0.71
N TYR A 312 10.98 17.78 -1.26
CA TYR A 312 10.29 18.85 -0.55
C TYR A 312 9.16 18.26 0.32
N TYR A 313 9.30 18.37 1.63
CA TYR A 313 8.28 17.90 2.58
C TYR A 313 7.22 18.98 2.85
N PRO A 314 5.92 18.69 2.68
CA PRO A 314 4.85 19.67 2.90
C PRO A 314 4.74 20.17 4.35
N ILE A 315 5.09 19.32 5.31
CA ILE A 315 5.07 19.61 6.75
C ILE A 315 6.34 19.04 7.45
N PRO A 316 6.78 19.62 8.58
CA PRO A 316 7.99 19.21 9.29
C PRO A 316 8.00 17.75 9.77
N GLU A 317 6.85 17.24 10.21
CA GLU A 317 6.65 15.89 10.75
C GLU A 317 6.95 14.82 9.69
N CYS A 318 6.63 15.12 8.41
CA CYS A 318 7.00 14.28 7.27
C CYS A 318 8.52 14.17 7.11
N ARG A 319 9.23 15.30 7.22
CA ARG A 319 10.69 15.32 7.13
C ARG A 319 11.31 14.60 8.33
N ASN A 320 10.76 14.80 9.51
CA ASN A 320 11.22 14.14 10.74
C ASN A 320 11.19 12.62 10.58
N SER A 321 10.03 12.06 10.22
CA SER A 321 9.87 10.61 10.01
C SER A 321 10.82 10.07 8.92
N ASN A 322 10.80 10.66 7.72
CA ASN A 322 11.56 10.11 6.60
C ASN A 322 13.08 10.17 6.83
N MET A 323 13.58 11.22 7.50
CA MET A 323 15.02 11.32 7.82
C MET A 323 15.45 10.35 8.94
N ARG A 324 14.55 9.97 9.85
CA ARG A 324 14.82 9.06 10.97
C ARG A 324 14.80 7.59 10.57
N HIS A 325 13.88 7.20 9.69
CA HIS A 325 13.61 5.79 9.37
C HIS A 325 13.95 5.43 7.93
N ARG A 326 14.01 6.42 7.04
CA ARG A 326 14.37 6.30 5.62
C ARG A 326 13.67 5.15 4.86
N PRO A 327 12.36 4.91 5.03
CA PRO A 327 11.68 3.85 4.31
C PRO A 327 11.59 4.15 2.80
N VAL A 328 11.56 3.09 2.00
CA VAL A 328 11.27 3.14 0.56
C VAL A 328 10.31 2.02 0.21
N GLY A 329 9.55 2.20 -0.87
CA GLY A 329 8.59 1.21 -1.37
C GLY A 329 8.88 0.84 -2.82
N ILE A 330 9.54 -0.29 -3.01
CA ILE A 330 9.77 -0.89 -4.33
C ILE A 330 8.65 -1.86 -4.60
N GLY A 331 7.96 -1.69 -5.72
CA GLY A 331 6.92 -2.58 -6.21
C GLY A 331 7.23 -3.13 -7.58
N VAL A 332 6.24 -3.80 -8.17
CA VAL A 332 6.32 -4.40 -9.50
C VAL A 332 5.13 -3.95 -10.36
N GLN A 333 5.26 -4.17 -11.65
CA GLN A 333 4.17 -4.11 -12.63
C GLN A 333 4.47 -5.10 -13.75
N GLY A 334 3.43 -5.57 -14.42
CA GLY A 334 3.55 -6.53 -15.51
C GLY A 334 3.91 -7.95 -15.07
N LEU A 335 3.44 -8.36 -13.89
CA LEU A 335 3.61 -9.76 -13.43
C LEU A 335 2.87 -10.73 -14.36
N ALA A 336 1.61 -10.42 -14.68
CA ALA A 336 0.84 -11.21 -15.63
C ALA A 336 1.47 -11.22 -17.04
N ASP A 337 2.02 -10.09 -17.50
CA ASP A 337 2.77 -10.05 -18.76
C ASP A 337 3.97 -11.00 -18.75
N ALA A 338 4.74 -11.05 -17.65
CA ALA A 338 5.89 -11.95 -17.54
C ALA A 338 5.46 -13.42 -17.65
N TYR A 339 4.36 -13.80 -17.00
CA TYR A 339 3.81 -15.16 -17.07
C TYR A 339 3.32 -15.51 -18.48
N ILE A 340 2.58 -14.61 -19.13
CA ILE A 340 2.11 -14.81 -20.50
C ILE A 340 3.29 -14.95 -21.47
N LEU A 341 4.32 -14.11 -21.33
CA LEU A 341 5.52 -14.17 -22.15
C LEU A 341 6.24 -15.51 -22.02
N LEU A 342 6.29 -16.07 -20.81
CA LEU A 342 6.90 -17.37 -20.49
C LEU A 342 5.96 -18.56 -20.71
N ARG A 343 4.72 -18.33 -21.19
CA ARG A 343 3.70 -19.36 -21.40
C ARG A 343 3.32 -20.11 -20.12
N MET A 344 3.23 -19.39 -19.01
CA MET A 344 2.83 -19.92 -17.71
C MET A 344 1.41 -19.45 -17.38
N PRO A 345 0.44 -20.36 -17.19
CA PRO A 345 -0.84 -20.02 -16.56
C PRO A 345 -0.61 -19.36 -15.20
N PHE A 346 -1.42 -18.36 -14.86
CA PHE A 346 -1.21 -17.56 -13.64
C PHE A 346 -1.25 -18.42 -12.36
N ASP A 347 -2.04 -19.49 -12.36
CA ASP A 347 -2.25 -20.44 -11.27
C ASP A 347 -1.39 -21.71 -11.36
N SER A 348 -0.43 -21.77 -12.29
CA SER A 348 0.51 -22.89 -12.43
C SER A 348 1.57 -22.93 -11.33
N ASP A 349 2.12 -24.12 -11.07
CA ASP A 349 3.23 -24.31 -10.14
C ASP A 349 4.49 -23.56 -10.59
N GLU A 350 4.71 -23.46 -11.90
CA GLU A 350 5.82 -22.71 -12.51
C GLU A 350 5.67 -21.20 -12.24
N ALA A 351 4.48 -20.62 -12.43
CA ALA A 351 4.21 -19.22 -12.11
C ALA A 351 4.34 -18.96 -10.60
N SER A 352 3.90 -19.89 -9.76
CA SER A 352 4.06 -19.82 -8.30
C SER A 352 5.54 -19.81 -7.87
N LEU A 353 6.38 -20.65 -8.47
CA LEU A 353 7.82 -20.65 -8.20
C LEU A 353 8.49 -19.36 -8.71
N LEU A 354 8.16 -18.93 -9.92
CA LEU A 354 8.71 -17.70 -10.48
C LEU A 354 8.32 -16.47 -9.64
N ASN A 355 7.08 -16.43 -9.13
CA ASN A 355 6.64 -15.40 -8.18
C ASN A 355 7.59 -15.32 -6.98
N ILE A 356 7.85 -16.46 -6.32
CA ILE A 356 8.76 -16.54 -5.16
C ILE A 356 10.13 -16.00 -5.54
N GLN A 357 10.71 -16.47 -6.65
CA GLN A 357 12.05 -16.10 -7.08
C GLN A 357 12.17 -14.62 -7.47
N ILE A 358 11.15 -14.04 -8.11
CA ILE A 358 11.10 -12.60 -8.42
C ILE A 358 11.15 -11.80 -7.13
N PHE A 359 10.25 -12.06 -6.17
CA PHE A 359 10.17 -11.28 -4.94
C PHE A 359 11.36 -11.50 -4.00
N GLU A 360 11.94 -12.71 -3.99
CA GLU A 360 13.22 -12.97 -3.31
C GLU A 360 14.35 -12.12 -3.90
N THR A 361 14.43 -12.04 -5.23
CA THR A 361 15.45 -11.24 -5.93
C THR A 361 15.28 -9.75 -5.66
N LEU A 362 14.04 -9.25 -5.67
CA LEU A 362 13.72 -7.86 -5.31
C LEU A 362 14.19 -7.55 -3.88
N TYR A 363 13.84 -8.41 -2.92
CA TYR A 363 14.21 -8.17 -1.53
C TYR A 363 15.71 -8.27 -1.29
N TYR A 364 16.36 -9.29 -1.88
CA TYR A 364 17.80 -9.48 -1.79
C TYR A 364 18.58 -8.29 -2.37
N GLY A 365 18.26 -7.89 -3.61
CA GLY A 365 18.91 -6.76 -4.27
C GLY A 365 18.73 -5.45 -3.51
N ALA A 366 17.53 -5.21 -2.98
CA ALA A 366 17.24 -4.00 -2.22
C ALA A 366 18.00 -3.96 -0.89
N LEU A 367 18.06 -5.08 -0.15
CA LEU A 367 18.84 -5.19 1.08
C LEU A 367 20.34 -5.02 0.82
N GLU A 368 20.86 -5.64 -0.24
CA GLU A 368 22.28 -5.52 -0.62
C GLU A 368 22.64 -4.06 -0.91
N ALA A 369 21.85 -3.35 -1.74
CA ALA A 369 22.07 -1.92 -1.99
C ALA A 369 21.92 -1.07 -0.71
N SER A 370 20.95 -1.37 0.16
CA SER A 370 20.77 -0.65 1.41
C SER A 370 21.93 -0.87 2.38
N CYS A 371 22.52 -2.07 2.40
CA CYS A 371 23.73 -2.39 3.15
C CYS A 371 24.96 -1.65 2.60
N GLU A 372 25.13 -1.61 1.27
CA GLU A 372 26.20 -0.83 0.62
C GLU A 372 26.11 0.67 0.91
N LEU A 373 24.88 1.20 0.99
CA LEU A 373 24.64 2.58 1.39
C LEU A 373 24.96 2.80 2.87
N ALA A 374 24.67 1.83 3.73
CA ALA A 374 24.99 1.89 5.16
C ALA A 374 26.49 1.84 5.42
N GLU A 375 27.23 1.04 4.66
CA GLU A 375 28.69 1.02 4.71
C GLU A 375 29.29 2.41 4.39
N LYS A 376 28.69 3.14 3.45
CA LYS A 376 29.16 4.48 3.04
C LYS A 376 28.70 5.62 3.95
N HIS A 377 27.47 5.55 4.47
CA HIS A 377 26.80 6.69 5.11
C HIS A 377 26.32 6.40 6.55
N GLY A 378 26.60 5.21 7.06
CA GLY A 378 26.03 4.67 8.29
C GLY A 378 24.58 4.17 8.11
N PRO A 379 24.08 3.35 9.04
CA PRO A 379 22.68 2.92 9.04
C PRO A 379 21.71 4.09 9.25
N TYR A 380 20.40 3.84 9.07
CA TYR A 380 19.39 4.84 9.45
C TYR A 380 19.34 5.04 10.97
N SER A 381 18.87 6.21 11.42
CA SER A 381 19.00 6.67 12.81
C SER A 381 18.35 5.76 13.87
N THR A 382 17.37 4.96 13.47
CA THR A 382 16.59 4.06 14.35
C THR A 382 16.81 2.58 14.04
N TYR A 383 17.97 2.26 13.45
CA TYR A 383 18.35 0.89 13.10
C TYR A 383 18.57 0.01 14.32
N GLU A 384 19.26 0.53 15.33
CA GLU A 384 19.56 -0.23 16.56
C GLU A 384 18.27 -0.66 17.27
N GLY A 385 18.19 -1.95 17.60
CA GLY A 385 17.01 -2.56 18.24
C GLY A 385 15.95 -3.08 17.26
N SER A 386 16.03 -2.72 15.97
CA SER A 386 15.18 -3.28 14.91
C SER A 386 15.42 -4.79 14.72
N PRO A 387 14.45 -5.55 14.19
CA PRO A 387 14.67 -6.94 13.84
C PRO A 387 15.86 -7.19 12.91
N VAL A 388 16.06 -6.36 11.89
CA VAL A 388 17.19 -6.50 10.96
C VAL A 388 18.54 -6.34 11.70
N SER A 389 18.63 -5.44 12.69
CA SER A 389 19.82 -5.33 13.56
C SER A 389 20.13 -6.58 14.38
N LYS A 390 19.13 -7.45 14.57
CA LYS A 390 19.23 -8.74 15.26
C LYS A 390 19.40 -9.91 14.27
N GLY A 391 19.61 -9.64 12.99
CA GLY A 391 19.74 -10.66 11.95
C GLY A 391 18.42 -11.31 11.51
N ILE A 392 17.27 -10.71 11.88
CA ILE A 392 15.93 -11.19 11.53
C ILE A 392 15.44 -10.41 10.31
N LEU A 393 15.33 -11.09 9.17
CA LEU A 393 14.77 -10.56 7.93
C LEU A 393 13.30 -10.94 7.79
N GLN A 394 12.64 -10.43 6.75
CA GLN A 394 11.19 -10.55 6.60
C GLN A 394 10.73 -12.01 6.60
N TYR A 395 11.36 -12.90 5.82
CA TYR A 395 10.97 -14.31 5.76
C TYR A 395 11.13 -15.05 7.10
N ASP A 396 12.06 -14.63 7.97
CA ASP A 396 12.22 -15.19 9.31
C ASP A 396 10.98 -14.89 10.17
N MET A 397 10.40 -13.69 10.04
CA MET A 397 9.16 -13.29 10.74
C MET A 397 7.92 -14.06 10.26
N TRP A 398 8.01 -14.70 9.09
CA TRP A 398 6.99 -15.60 8.55
C TRP A 398 7.29 -17.08 8.82
N GLY A 399 8.42 -17.41 9.46
CA GLY A 399 8.86 -18.79 9.66
C GLY A 399 9.11 -19.53 8.34
N ARG A 400 9.61 -18.82 7.31
CA ARG A 400 9.88 -19.38 5.97
C ARG A 400 11.37 -19.45 5.69
N THR A 401 11.76 -20.46 4.92
CA THR A 401 13.10 -20.59 4.35
C THR A 401 13.04 -20.18 2.87
N PRO A 402 13.88 -19.23 2.42
CA PRO A 402 13.95 -18.85 1.01
C PRO A 402 14.44 -19.99 0.10
N THR A 403 14.32 -19.81 -1.22
CA THR A 403 14.99 -20.68 -2.19
C THR A 403 16.53 -20.54 -2.13
N ASP A 404 17.23 -21.41 -2.85
CA ASP A 404 18.69 -21.39 -2.99
C ASP A 404 19.21 -20.41 -4.06
N LEU A 405 18.34 -19.59 -4.65
CA LEU A 405 18.69 -18.63 -5.71
C LEU A 405 19.73 -17.59 -5.27
N TRP A 406 19.70 -17.17 -4.01
CA TRP A 406 20.60 -16.15 -3.46
C TRP A 406 21.20 -16.54 -2.10
N ASP A 407 22.45 -16.16 -1.84
CA ASP A 407 23.13 -16.43 -0.57
C ASP A 407 22.72 -15.45 0.54
N TRP A 408 21.62 -15.78 1.22
CA TRP A 408 21.13 -15.01 2.36
C TRP A 408 22.07 -15.02 3.57
N THR A 409 22.95 -16.02 3.69
CA THR A 409 23.91 -16.11 4.79
C THR A 409 25.00 -15.06 4.63
N GLU A 410 25.54 -14.93 3.42
CA GLU A 410 26.50 -13.88 3.08
C GLU A 410 25.91 -12.49 3.28
N LEU A 411 24.66 -12.27 2.81
CA LEU A 411 23.99 -10.98 2.97
C LEU A 411 23.72 -10.65 4.44
N LYS A 412 23.24 -11.60 5.26
CA LYS A 412 23.06 -11.40 6.70
C LYS A 412 24.39 -11.06 7.40
N ALA A 413 25.50 -11.67 7.00
CA ALA A 413 26.82 -11.34 7.55
C ALA A 413 27.26 -9.91 7.19
N LYS A 414 27.01 -9.45 5.96
CA LYS A 414 27.27 -8.05 5.55
C LYS A 414 26.40 -7.07 6.34
N ILE A 415 25.11 -7.36 6.49
CA ILE A 415 24.16 -6.54 7.27
C ILE A 415 24.58 -6.49 8.74
N ALA A 416 24.99 -7.61 9.34
CA ALA A 416 25.47 -7.63 10.72
C ALA A 416 26.69 -6.73 10.94
N LYS A 417 27.54 -6.59 9.92
CA LYS A 417 28.75 -5.75 9.99
C LYS A 417 28.48 -4.27 9.71
N HIS A 418 27.60 -3.94 8.77
CA HIS A 418 27.45 -2.57 8.24
C HIS A 418 26.08 -1.93 8.51
N GLY A 419 25.09 -2.73 8.89
CA GLY A 419 23.69 -2.31 8.98
C GLY A 419 23.04 -2.10 7.61
N VAL A 420 21.86 -1.45 7.61
CA VAL A 420 21.16 -1.04 6.38
C VAL A 420 20.74 0.43 6.46
N ARG A 421 20.62 1.08 5.30
CA ARG A 421 20.32 2.52 5.21
C ARG A 421 18.82 2.82 5.25
N ASN A 422 17.96 1.83 5.04
CA ASN A 422 16.52 1.99 4.91
C ASN A 422 15.81 1.00 5.82
N SER A 423 14.80 1.46 6.57
CA SER A 423 14.04 0.59 7.50
C SER A 423 13.12 -0.39 6.79
N LEU A 424 12.56 -0.01 5.64
CA LEU A 424 11.66 -0.80 4.80
C LEU A 424 12.03 -0.60 3.33
N LEU A 425 11.73 -1.59 2.49
CA LEU A 425 12.24 -1.64 1.10
C LEU A 425 11.19 -2.01 0.06
N ILE A 426 10.36 -3.03 0.33
CA ILE A 426 9.46 -3.63 -0.66
C ILE A 426 8.01 -3.36 -0.25
N ALA A 427 7.23 -2.78 -1.16
CA ALA A 427 5.81 -2.50 -1.00
C ALA A 427 5.13 -2.42 -2.37
N PRO A 428 4.64 -3.55 -2.92
CA PRO A 428 3.96 -3.56 -4.21
C PRO A 428 2.69 -2.72 -4.17
N MET A 429 2.69 -1.61 -4.91
CA MET A 429 1.60 -0.64 -4.96
C MET A 429 0.68 -0.90 -6.17
N PRO A 430 -0.53 -0.33 -6.18
CA PRO A 430 -1.28 -0.14 -7.41
C PRO A 430 -0.49 0.73 -8.39
N THR A 431 -0.31 0.25 -9.63
CA THR A 431 0.46 0.93 -10.68
C THR A 431 -0.41 1.50 -11.80
N ALA A 432 -1.68 1.80 -11.50
CA ALA A 432 -2.70 2.23 -12.46
C ALA A 432 -2.23 3.18 -13.56
N SER A 433 -1.55 4.27 -13.21
CA SER A 433 -1.06 5.21 -14.24
C SER A 433 0.28 4.79 -14.85
N THR A 434 1.19 4.21 -14.07
CA THR A 434 2.56 3.90 -14.52
C THR A 434 2.61 2.63 -15.38
N ALA A 435 1.82 1.61 -15.06
CA ALA A 435 1.67 0.40 -15.89
C ALA A 435 1.09 0.73 -17.25
N GLN A 436 0.09 1.63 -17.28
CA GLN A 436 -0.47 2.13 -18.54
C GLN A 436 0.55 2.89 -19.39
N ILE A 437 1.45 3.67 -18.77
CA ILE A 437 2.53 4.38 -19.49
C ILE A 437 3.52 3.37 -20.10
N LEU A 438 3.88 2.32 -19.35
CA LEU A 438 4.83 1.32 -19.83
C LEU A 438 4.20 0.31 -20.81
N GLY A 439 2.88 0.14 -20.77
CA GLY A 439 2.12 -0.82 -21.57
C GLY A 439 1.97 -2.20 -20.92
N ASN A 440 2.04 -2.26 -19.59
CA ASN A 440 1.98 -3.48 -18.80
C ASN A 440 0.64 -3.61 -18.06
N ASN A 441 0.32 -4.82 -17.59
CA ASN A 441 -0.72 -5.07 -16.60
C ASN A 441 -0.35 -4.48 -15.23
N GLU A 442 -1.38 -4.15 -14.45
CA GLU A 442 -1.21 -3.49 -13.17
C GLU A 442 -0.62 -4.43 -12.10
N SER A 443 0.33 -3.88 -11.33
CA SER A 443 0.93 -4.47 -10.14
C SER A 443 1.28 -5.97 -10.29
N MET A 444 0.88 -6.76 -9.30
CA MET A 444 0.93 -8.22 -9.23
C MET A 444 -0.41 -8.88 -9.57
N GLU A 445 -1.30 -8.16 -10.25
CA GLU A 445 -2.66 -8.64 -10.56
C GLU A 445 -2.67 -9.52 -11.82
N PRO A 446 -3.61 -10.49 -11.92
CA PRO A 446 -3.92 -11.13 -13.18
C PRO A 446 -4.56 -10.13 -14.15
N TYR A 447 -4.64 -10.48 -15.44
CA TYR A 447 -5.44 -9.70 -16.38
C TYR A 447 -6.92 -9.76 -15.97
N THR A 448 -7.54 -8.60 -15.76
CA THR A 448 -8.96 -8.51 -15.39
C THR A 448 -9.88 -8.82 -16.57
N SER A 449 -9.43 -8.54 -17.79
CA SER A 449 -10.12 -8.89 -19.03
C SER A 449 -9.14 -8.88 -20.21
N ASN A 450 -9.37 -9.72 -21.22
CA ASN A 450 -8.63 -9.61 -22.49
C ASN A 450 -9.13 -8.49 -23.40
N ILE A 451 -10.18 -7.76 -23.00
CA ILE A 451 -10.67 -6.61 -23.73
C ILE A 451 -11.10 -5.50 -22.78
N TYR A 452 -10.60 -4.29 -23.00
CA TYR A 452 -10.94 -3.16 -22.15
C TYR A 452 -11.15 -1.90 -22.98
N THR A 453 -12.06 -1.04 -22.51
CA THR A 453 -12.35 0.24 -23.16
C THR A 453 -11.49 1.33 -22.54
N ARG A 454 -10.62 1.92 -23.36
CA ARG A 454 -9.81 3.08 -23.00
C ARG A 454 -10.54 4.36 -23.39
N ARG A 455 -10.85 5.18 -22.39
CA ARG A 455 -11.41 6.53 -22.59
C ARG A 455 -10.28 7.55 -22.69
N VAL A 456 -10.26 8.30 -23.78
CA VAL A 456 -9.36 9.46 -23.98
C VAL A 456 -10.19 10.66 -24.46
N LEU A 457 -9.60 11.85 -24.47
CA LEU A 457 -10.29 13.07 -24.90
C LEU A 457 -10.87 12.98 -26.33
N SER A 458 -10.28 12.16 -27.20
CA SER A 458 -10.72 11.96 -28.58
C SER A 458 -11.81 10.89 -28.75
N GLY A 459 -12.21 10.19 -27.67
CA GLY A 459 -13.25 9.17 -27.71
C GLY A 459 -12.93 7.92 -26.88
N GLU A 460 -13.74 6.88 -27.08
CA GLU A 460 -13.55 5.57 -26.46
C GLU A 460 -12.93 4.59 -27.46
N PHE A 461 -11.82 3.95 -27.09
CA PHE A 461 -11.11 2.98 -27.91
C PHE A 461 -11.14 1.63 -27.23
N GLN A 462 -11.52 0.59 -27.97
CA GLN A 462 -11.45 -0.78 -27.48
C GLN A 462 -10.03 -1.31 -27.70
N ILE A 463 -9.41 -1.81 -26.65
CA ILE A 463 -8.07 -2.37 -26.67
C ILE A 463 -8.18 -3.85 -26.28
N VAL A 464 -7.65 -4.71 -27.14
CA VAL A 464 -7.50 -6.14 -26.87
C VAL A 464 -6.14 -6.34 -26.20
N ASN A 465 -6.06 -7.31 -25.29
CA ASN A 465 -4.79 -7.77 -24.73
C ASN A 465 -3.82 -8.05 -25.87
N HIS A 466 -2.71 -7.30 -25.91
CA HIS A 466 -1.79 -7.30 -27.02
C HIS A 466 -1.03 -8.64 -27.15
N HIS A 467 -0.86 -9.38 -26.06
CA HIS A 467 -0.28 -10.73 -26.08
C HIS A 467 -1.24 -11.70 -26.77
N LEU A 468 -2.50 -11.74 -26.31
CA LEU A 468 -3.53 -12.59 -26.91
C LEU A 468 -3.75 -12.26 -28.39
N LEU A 469 -3.82 -10.97 -28.73
CA LEU A 469 -3.98 -10.53 -30.11
C LEU A 469 -2.86 -11.06 -31.00
N LYS A 470 -1.61 -11.00 -30.51
CA LYS A 470 -0.45 -11.55 -31.22
C LYS A 470 -0.59 -13.06 -31.41
N ASP A 471 -0.94 -13.80 -30.37
CA ASP A 471 -1.08 -15.26 -30.43
C ASP A 471 -2.20 -15.69 -31.38
N LEU A 472 -3.36 -15.04 -31.33
CA LEU A 472 -4.46 -15.31 -32.26
C LEU A 472 -4.09 -14.96 -33.71
N THR A 473 -3.29 -13.92 -33.93
CA THR A 473 -2.81 -13.54 -35.26
C THR A 473 -1.81 -14.57 -35.79
N ASP A 474 -0.85 -15.00 -34.97
CA ASP A 474 0.18 -15.99 -35.34
C ASP A 474 -0.45 -17.36 -35.65
N LEU A 475 -1.56 -17.70 -35.00
CA LEU A 475 -2.37 -18.90 -35.28
C LEU A 475 -3.33 -18.75 -36.47
N GLY A 476 -3.43 -17.56 -37.08
CA GLY A 476 -4.39 -17.30 -38.16
C GLY A 476 -5.85 -17.31 -37.72
N LEU A 477 -6.11 -17.14 -36.42
CA LEU A 477 -7.43 -17.14 -35.79
C LEU A 477 -8.04 -15.73 -35.63
N TRP A 478 -7.25 -14.68 -35.87
CA TRP A 478 -7.71 -13.31 -35.68
C TRP A 478 -8.50 -12.79 -36.90
N ASP A 479 -9.82 -12.65 -36.72
CA ASP A 479 -10.74 -12.02 -37.67
C ASP A 479 -11.83 -11.20 -36.95
N GLU A 480 -12.73 -10.58 -37.72
CA GLU A 480 -13.87 -9.84 -37.15
C GLU A 480 -14.83 -10.75 -36.36
N THR A 481 -14.90 -12.05 -36.68
CA THR A 481 -15.73 -13.01 -35.95
C THR A 481 -15.18 -13.24 -34.55
N MET A 482 -13.88 -13.53 -34.44
CA MET A 482 -13.15 -13.73 -33.19
C MET A 482 -13.24 -12.49 -32.29
N LYS A 483 -13.07 -11.31 -32.87
CA LYS A 483 -13.25 -10.04 -32.17
C LYS A 483 -14.66 -9.91 -31.59
N ASN A 484 -15.71 -10.19 -32.37
CA ASN A 484 -17.09 -10.16 -31.90
C ASN A 484 -17.37 -11.22 -30.82
N GLN A 485 -16.75 -12.41 -30.92
CA GLN A 485 -16.85 -13.45 -29.90
C GLN A 485 -16.19 -13.05 -28.58
N LEU A 486 -15.03 -12.40 -28.62
CA LEU A 486 -14.40 -11.82 -27.42
C LEU A 486 -15.34 -10.82 -26.73
N PHE A 487 -15.99 -9.95 -27.49
CA PHE A 487 -16.98 -9.01 -26.94
C PHE A 487 -18.17 -9.72 -26.32
N ALA A 488 -18.75 -10.70 -27.02
CA ALA A 488 -19.89 -11.46 -26.54
C ALA A 488 -19.59 -12.25 -25.25
N ASN A 489 -18.32 -12.58 -25.03
CA ASN A 489 -17.83 -13.26 -23.83
C ASN A 489 -17.18 -12.32 -22.80
N TYR A 490 -17.40 -11.00 -22.91
CA TYR A 490 -16.86 -10.00 -21.97
C TYR A 490 -15.33 -10.07 -21.77
N GLY A 491 -14.61 -10.44 -22.83
CA GLY A 491 -13.15 -10.61 -22.83
C GLY A 491 -12.65 -11.98 -22.34
N SER A 492 -13.55 -12.92 -22.06
CA SER A 492 -13.17 -14.32 -21.82
C SER A 492 -12.97 -15.08 -23.14
N ILE A 493 -11.94 -15.93 -23.18
CA ILE A 493 -11.66 -16.83 -24.32
C ILE A 493 -12.07 -18.29 -24.06
N GLN A 494 -12.51 -18.61 -22.84
CA GLN A 494 -12.75 -20.00 -22.41
C GLN A 494 -13.79 -20.71 -23.29
N ASN A 495 -14.88 -19.99 -23.60
CA ASN A 495 -16.03 -20.53 -24.32
C ASN A 495 -15.96 -20.31 -25.84
N ILE A 496 -14.84 -19.78 -26.35
CA ILE A 496 -14.69 -19.51 -27.78
C ILE A 496 -14.19 -20.79 -28.48
N PRO A 497 -15.00 -21.41 -29.37
CA PRO A 497 -14.58 -22.59 -30.09
C PRO A 497 -13.44 -22.25 -31.08
N GLY A 498 -12.47 -23.13 -31.21
CA GLY A 498 -11.33 -22.97 -32.12
C GLY A 498 -10.09 -22.33 -31.49
N ILE A 499 -10.20 -21.72 -30.31
CA ILE A 499 -9.02 -21.34 -29.52
C ILE A 499 -8.46 -22.60 -28.84
N PRO A 500 -7.16 -22.92 -29.00
CA PRO A 500 -6.51 -24.06 -28.34
C PRO A 500 -6.56 -23.96 -26.81
N ASP A 501 -6.72 -25.09 -26.12
CA ASP A 501 -6.86 -25.10 -24.66
C ASP A 501 -5.61 -24.57 -23.94
N ASN A 502 -4.41 -24.82 -24.47
CA ASN A 502 -3.17 -24.26 -23.93
C ASN A 502 -3.10 -22.72 -23.99
N LEU A 503 -3.83 -22.09 -24.92
CA LEU A 503 -3.95 -20.63 -24.99
C LEU A 503 -5.07 -20.12 -24.08
N LYS A 504 -6.05 -20.96 -23.73
CA LYS A 504 -7.09 -20.61 -22.75
C LYS A 504 -6.57 -20.65 -21.32
N GLU A 505 -5.62 -21.52 -21.02
CA GLU A 505 -4.98 -21.60 -19.70
C GLU A 505 -4.11 -20.38 -19.40
N ILE A 506 -3.55 -19.74 -20.43
CA ILE A 506 -2.71 -18.52 -20.36
C ILE A 506 -3.59 -17.26 -20.39
#